data_AF-A0A941SS37-F1
#
_entry.id   AF-A0A941SS37-F1
#
_cell.length_a   1.000
_cell.length_b   1.000
_cell.length_c   1.000
_cell.angle_alpha   90.00
_cell.angle_beta   90.00
_cell.angle_gamma   90.00
#
_symmetry.space_group_name_H-M   'P 1'
#
loop_
_entity.id
_entity.type
_entity.pdbx_description
1 polymer ?
#
loop_
_entity_poly.entity_id
_entity_poly.type
_entity_poly.pdbx_seq_one_letter_code
_entity_poly.pdbx_strand_id
1 'polypeptide(L)'
;MKAALAALLLAAAAPSAAPHVLRAQAWTASDPALAHALTHAPRECVGPLSQPAEAGRALFRSPGLLGGPAARLGLSCNACHSNGRVNAAFFLPELTNRAGAADVTSEWASKVRGDGVMNPRPIPDLAGVGLRPTHGRLADPSLEHFVHGVIEEEFQGQPPSPEGFDDLMAYLRALDANCAGEVSIGLTDAADDVRRAIAAAQRADAPTASALMLAAQDAVGRLVERLPETRFGGARMALETLARELGAMRYSADVHAALDTGVAGWSARFDAIVAAIAPRERQTYFDEATLRAALNRRS
;
A
#
# COMPACT_ATOMS: atom_id res chain seq x y z
N MET A 1 25.07 42.39 -47.01
CA MET A 1 25.62 41.82 -45.77
C MET A 1 24.58 40.91 -45.15
N LYS A 2 24.95 39.63 -44.96
CA LYS A 2 24.11 38.54 -44.45
C LYS A 2 24.13 38.57 -42.91
N ALA A 3 22.99 38.34 -42.26
CA ALA A 3 22.94 37.79 -40.91
C ALA A 3 21.67 36.97 -40.77
N ALA A 4 21.81 35.64 -40.90
CA ALA A 4 20.78 34.67 -40.55
C ALA A 4 20.96 34.33 -39.06
N LEU A 5 19.92 34.54 -38.26
CA LEU A 5 19.87 34.07 -36.88
C LEU A 5 19.24 32.67 -36.88
N ALA A 6 20.07 31.65 -36.70
CA ALA A 6 19.60 30.27 -36.53
C ALA A 6 19.20 30.06 -35.07
N ALA A 7 17.94 29.69 -34.84
CA ALA A 7 17.44 29.24 -33.56
C ALA A 7 17.94 27.81 -33.27
N LEU A 8 18.63 27.61 -32.16
CA LEU A 8 18.99 26.28 -31.66
C LEU A 8 18.05 25.93 -30.49
N LEU A 9 17.01 25.14 -30.78
CA LEU A 9 16.20 24.45 -29.78
C LEU A 9 16.81 23.05 -29.59
N LEU A 10 17.59 22.86 -28.52
CA LEU A 10 17.90 21.53 -28.01
C LEU A 10 16.95 21.21 -26.86
N ALA A 11 15.81 20.57 -27.18
CA ALA A 11 15.07 19.80 -26.21
C ALA A 11 15.65 18.37 -26.20
N ALA A 12 16.56 18.10 -25.27
CA ALA A 12 16.94 16.73 -24.96
C ALA A 12 15.77 16.07 -24.22
N ALA A 13 15.00 15.24 -24.93
CA ALA A 13 14.04 14.36 -24.28
C ALA A 13 14.83 13.31 -23.48
N ALA A 14 14.79 13.41 -22.16
CA ALA A 14 15.29 12.35 -21.29
C ALA A 14 14.53 11.05 -21.63
N PRO A 15 15.19 9.88 -21.69
CA PRO A 15 14.50 8.62 -21.90
C PRO A 15 13.52 8.43 -20.73
N SER A 16 12.22 8.46 -21.04
CA SER A 16 11.19 8.09 -20.08
C SER A 16 11.46 6.65 -19.68
N ALA A 17 11.82 6.40 -18.43
CA ALA A 17 11.86 5.06 -17.87
C ALA A 17 10.55 4.35 -18.24
N ALA A 18 10.64 3.09 -18.69
CA ALA A 18 9.45 2.33 -19.02
C ALA A 18 8.53 2.31 -17.78
N PRO A 19 7.23 2.60 -17.92
CA PRO A 19 6.34 2.62 -16.77
C PRO A 19 6.35 1.26 -16.06
N HIS A 20 6.40 1.29 -14.73
CA HIS A 20 6.38 0.11 -13.87
C HIS A 20 5.16 -0.78 -14.17
N VAL A 21 5.34 -2.10 -14.05
CA VAL A 21 4.19 -3.03 -14.21
C VAL A 21 3.28 -2.98 -12.98
N LEU A 22 3.88 -2.93 -11.79
CA LEU A 22 3.22 -2.78 -10.50
C LEU A 22 3.85 -1.60 -9.78
N ARG A 23 3.06 -0.77 -9.09
CA ARG A 23 3.60 0.41 -8.36
C ARG A 23 4.68 0.04 -7.34
N ALA A 24 4.57 -1.16 -6.75
CA ALA A 24 5.52 -1.65 -5.74
C ALA A 24 6.95 -1.80 -6.27
N GLN A 25 7.16 -1.86 -7.59
CA GLN A 25 8.49 -1.82 -8.19
C GLN A 25 9.26 -0.54 -7.88
N ALA A 26 8.55 0.57 -7.64
CA ALA A 26 9.18 1.85 -7.33
C ALA A 26 9.96 1.83 -6.00
N TRP A 27 9.64 0.88 -5.11
CA TRP A 27 10.27 0.74 -3.79
C TRP A 27 10.74 -0.68 -3.49
N THR A 28 10.91 -1.52 -4.51
CA THR A 28 11.41 -2.91 -4.36
C THR A 28 12.75 -3.05 -5.06
N ALA A 29 13.70 -3.74 -4.43
CA ALA A 29 15.03 -3.95 -5.00
C ALA A 29 14.95 -4.58 -6.39
N SER A 30 15.63 -3.96 -7.36
CA SER A 30 15.68 -4.45 -8.74
C SER A 30 16.73 -5.54 -8.89
N ASP A 31 16.44 -6.73 -8.38
CA ASP A 31 17.30 -7.92 -8.44
C ASP A 31 16.61 -9.10 -9.17
N PRO A 32 17.30 -10.23 -9.41
CA PRO A 32 16.69 -11.40 -10.06
C PRO A 32 15.48 -11.99 -9.32
N ALA A 33 15.28 -11.67 -8.04
CA ALA A 33 14.17 -12.09 -7.20
C ALA A 33 13.00 -11.08 -7.20
N LEU A 34 13.06 -9.97 -7.95
CA LEU A 34 12.01 -8.95 -8.00
C LEU A 34 10.61 -9.53 -8.25
N ALA A 35 10.45 -10.46 -9.18
CA ALA A 35 9.15 -11.09 -9.45
C ALA A 35 8.60 -11.80 -8.21
N HIS A 36 9.46 -12.55 -7.51
CA HIS A 36 9.12 -13.27 -6.29
C HIS A 36 8.75 -12.32 -5.15
N ALA A 37 9.54 -11.27 -4.93
CA ALA A 37 9.27 -10.23 -3.93
C ALA A 37 7.95 -9.46 -4.17
N LEU A 38 7.44 -9.46 -5.40
CA LEU A 38 6.16 -8.82 -5.77
C LEU A 38 4.97 -9.80 -5.79
N THR A 39 5.20 -11.11 -5.72
CA THR A 39 4.16 -12.15 -5.68
C THR A 39 4.12 -12.93 -4.38
N HIS A 40 5.05 -12.71 -3.47
CA HIS A 40 5.10 -13.33 -2.17
C HIS A 40 5.26 -12.29 -1.07
N ALA A 41 4.79 -12.64 0.13
CA ALA A 41 4.96 -11.84 1.32
C ALA A 41 5.17 -12.74 2.53
N PRO A 42 5.85 -12.26 3.59
CA PRO A 42 5.84 -12.93 4.87
C PRO A 42 4.42 -13.26 5.32
N ARG A 43 4.22 -14.41 5.95
CA ARG A 43 2.91 -14.78 6.49
C ARG A 43 2.45 -13.72 7.50
N GLU A 44 1.20 -13.30 7.37
CA GLU A 44 0.55 -12.47 8.38
C GLU A 44 0.18 -13.34 9.58
N CYS A 45 0.84 -13.07 10.70
CA CYS A 45 0.68 -13.87 11.92
C CYS A 45 -0.35 -13.19 12.82
N VAL A 46 -1.63 -13.39 12.50
CA VAL A 46 -2.76 -12.90 13.29
C VAL A 46 -3.74 -14.04 13.56
N GLY A 47 -4.36 -14.03 14.73
CA GLY A 47 -5.56 -14.84 14.98
C GLY A 47 -6.79 -14.27 14.26
N PRO A 48 -8.00 -14.78 14.55
CA PRO A 48 -9.23 -14.12 14.14
C PRO A 48 -9.23 -12.66 14.62
N LEU A 49 -9.33 -11.73 13.68
CA LEU A 49 -9.32 -10.31 13.98
C LEU A 49 -10.70 -9.85 14.47
N SER A 50 -10.71 -8.96 15.46
CA SER A 50 -11.89 -8.19 15.81
C SER A 50 -12.20 -7.19 14.68
N GLN A 51 -13.42 -6.64 14.65
CA GLN A 51 -13.76 -5.62 13.67
C GLN A 51 -12.84 -4.39 13.70
N PRO A 52 -12.50 -3.82 14.88
CA PRO A 52 -11.50 -2.76 14.97
C PRO A 52 -10.14 -3.15 14.36
N ALA A 53 -9.68 -4.38 14.60
CA ALA A 53 -8.42 -4.83 14.05
C ALA A 53 -8.47 -5.06 12.53
N GLU A 54 -9.63 -5.42 11.96
CA GLU A 54 -9.80 -5.46 10.49
C GLU A 54 -9.78 -4.07 9.86
N ALA A 55 -10.41 -3.09 10.50
CA ALA A 55 -10.33 -1.69 10.10
C ALA A 55 -8.88 -1.19 10.15
N GLY A 56 -8.18 -1.44 11.26
CA GLY A 56 -6.77 -1.10 11.43
C GLY A 56 -5.86 -1.74 10.39
N ARG A 57 -6.10 -3.01 10.06
CA ARG A 57 -5.38 -3.73 9.01
C ARG A 57 -5.55 -3.09 7.64
N ALA A 58 -6.76 -2.65 7.30
CA ALA A 58 -7.03 -1.94 6.06
C ALA A 58 -6.32 -0.58 6.02
N LEU A 59 -6.36 0.18 7.13
CA LEU A 59 -5.66 1.46 7.26
C LEU A 59 -4.13 1.27 7.15
N PHE A 60 -3.56 0.29 7.83
CA PHE A 60 -2.13 -0.06 7.77
C PHE A 60 -1.62 -0.33 6.34
N ARG A 61 -2.48 -0.89 5.49
CA ARG A 61 -2.20 -1.18 4.07
C ARG A 61 -2.54 -0.03 3.14
N SER A 62 -3.13 1.05 3.65
CA SER A 62 -3.54 2.23 2.89
C SER A 62 -2.42 3.27 2.84
N PRO A 63 -2.09 3.80 1.66
CA PRO A 63 -1.19 4.95 1.56
C PRO A 63 -1.75 6.21 2.23
N GLY A 64 -3.07 6.28 2.46
CA GLY A 64 -3.75 7.45 3.01
C GLY A 64 -3.43 7.77 4.47
N LEU A 65 -2.80 6.84 5.21
CA LEU A 65 -2.25 7.14 6.54
C LEU A 65 -0.98 8.01 6.45
N LEU A 66 -0.19 7.84 5.38
CA LEU A 66 1.03 8.61 5.18
C LEU A 66 0.70 9.89 4.42
N GLY A 67 1.63 10.83 4.41
CA GLY A 67 1.52 12.07 3.64
C GLY A 67 2.66 12.27 2.66
N GLY A 68 2.76 13.50 2.16
CA GLY A 68 3.92 13.96 1.41
C GLY A 68 4.28 13.09 0.18
N PRO A 69 5.58 12.92 -0.10
CA PRO A 69 6.06 12.06 -1.18
C PRO A 69 5.72 10.58 -1.00
N ALA A 70 5.70 10.07 0.24
CA ALA A 70 5.44 8.66 0.53
C ALA A 70 4.05 8.23 0.05
N ALA A 71 3.00 8.97 0.43
CA ALA A 71 1.64 8.69 0.00
C ALA A 71 1.47 8.81 -1.52
N ARG A 72 2.13 9.80 -2.17
CA ARG A 72 2.10 9.97 -3.63
C ARG A 72 2.75 8.82 -4.39
N LEU A 73 3.75 8.17 -3.80
CA LEU A 73 4.39 6.97 -4.35
C LEU A 73 3.57 5.70 -4.04
N GLY A 74 2.50 5.81 -3.26
CA GLY A 74 1.69 4.67 -2.82
C GLY A 74 2.35 3.84 -1.72
N LEU A 75 3.26 4.41 -0.93
CA LEU A 75 3.78 3.77 0.27
C LEU A 75 2.71 3.75 1.36
N SER A 76 2.63 2.64 2.07
CA SER A 76 1.88 2.46 3.32
C SER A 76 2.78 1.82 4.36
N CYS A 77 2.30 1.66 5.60
CA CYS A 77 3.05 0.93 6.63
C CYS A 77 3.45 -0.48 6.14
N ASN A 78 2.57 -1.12 5.36
CA ASN A 78 2.80 -2.44 4.76
C ASN A 78 3.93 -2.50 3.71
N ALA A 79 4.36 -1.35 3.15
CA ALA A 79 5.48 -1.32 2.20
C ALA A 79 6.81 -1.63 2.91
N CYS A 80 7.03 -1.10 4.11
CA CYS A 80 8.17 -1.44 4.96
C CYS A 80 7.89 -2.71 5.77
N HIS A 81 6.67 -2.85 6.27
CA HIS A 81 6.26 -3.90 7.20
C HIS A 81 5.24 -4.85 6.56
N SER A 82 5.65 -5.60 5.53
CA SER A 82 4.75 -6.49 4.79
C SER A 82 4.09 -7.53 5.71
N ASN A 83 2.76 -7.46 5.81
CA ASN A 83 1.96 -8.27 6.73
C ASN A 83 2.40 -8.15 8.20
N GLY A 84 2.88 -6.97 8.60
CA GLY A 84 3.44 -6.71 9.93
C GLY A 84 4.85 -7.25 10.16
N ARG A 85 5.49 -7.84 9.13
CA ARG A 85 6.84 -8.41 9.18
C ARG A 85 7.81 -7.57 8.39
N VAL A 86 9.11 -7.82 8.54
CA VAL A 86 10.14 -7.09 7.78
C VAL A 86 9.97 -7.34 6.28
N ASN A 87 9.85 -6.28 5.47
CA ASN A 87 10.04 -6.37 4.03
C ASN A 87 11.54 -6.29 3.70
N ALA A 88 12.19 -7.44 3.59
CA ALA A 88 13.62 -7.52 3.27
C ALA A 88 13.97 -7.00 1.87
N ALA A 89 13.00 -6.95 0.95
CA ALA A 89 13.18 -6.47 -0.42
C ALA A 89 12.90 -4.96 -0.58
N PHE A 90 12.45 -4.28 0.48
CA PHE A 90 12.19 -2.84 0.44
C PHE A 90 13.47 -2.09 0.06
N PHE A 91 13.39 -1.29 -1.00
CA PHE A 91 14.47 -0.45 -1.49
C PHE A 91 13.87 0.75 -2.22
N LEU A 92 13.96 1.92 -1.59
CA LEU A 92 13.64 3.21 -2.20
C LEU A 92 14.90 4.08 -2.08
N PRO A 93 15.58 4.47 -3.18
CA PRO A 93 16.84 5.22 -3.13
C PRO A 93 16.80 6.50 -2.29
N GLU A 94 15.63 7.14 -2.20
CA GLU A 94 15.39 8.33 -1.39
C GLU A 94 15.40 8.07 0.12
N LEU A 95 15.21 6.81 0.54
CA LEU A 95 15.18 6.39 1.95
C LEU A 95 16.29 5.41 2.31
N THR A 96 16.97 4.78 1.36
CA THR A 96 17.99 3.78 1.70
C THR A 96 18.98 3.54 0.56
N ASN A 97 20.18 3.11 0.94
CA ASN A 97 21.21 2.62 0.03
C ASN A 97 21.34 1.09 0.01
N ARG A 98 20.46 0.37 0.74
CA ARG A 98 20.44 -1.09 0.81
C ARG A 98 19.03 -1.64 1.05
N ALA A 99 18.77 -2.84 0.54
CA ALA A 99 17.48 -3.50 0.74
C ALA A 99 17.20 -3.81 2.22
N GLY A 100 15.93 -3.77 2.62
CA GLY A 100 15.46 -4.09 3.97
C GLY A 100 15.79 -3.03 5.02
N ALA A 101 16.10 -1.81 4.60
CA ALA A 101 16.42 -0.69 5.46
C ALA A 101 15.68 0.58 5.02
N ALA A 102 15.48 1.50 5.95
CA ALA A 102 14.89 2.80 5.67
C ALA A 102 15.50 3.87 6.60
N ASP A 103 15.64 5.07 6.06
CA ASP A 103 16.03 6.28 6.74
C ASP A 103 14.79 7.18 6.89
N VAL A 104 14.13 7.04 8.03
CA VAL A 104 12.96 7.86 8.39
C VAL A 104 13.34 9.27 8.88
N THR A 105 14.65 9.58 8.89
CA THR A 105 15.22 10.92 9.09
C THR A 105 15.66 11.56 7.76
N SER A 106 15.35 10.94 6.62
CA SER A 106 15.52 11.54 5.29
C SER A 106 14.59 12.76 5.12
N GLU A 107 15.14 13.86 4.61
CA GLU A 107 14.38 15.07 4.26
C GLU A 107 13.29 14.83 3.21
N TRP A 108 13.43 13.75 2.42
CA TRP A 108 12.40 13.32 1.48
C TRP A 108 11.14 12.84 2.20
N ALA A 109 11.32 12.07 3.28
CA ALA A 109 10.22 11.50 4.05
C ALA A 109 9.65 12.52 5.04
N SER A 110 10.53 13.27 5.74
CA SER A 110 10.17 14.12 6.85
C SER A 110 10.75 15.53 6.73
N LYS A 111 9.87 16.53 6.85
CA LYS A 111 10.29 17.94 7.02
C LYS A 111 10.64 18.29 8.47
N VAL A 112 10.30 17.41 9.42
CA VAL A 112 10.45 17.64 10.86
C VAL A 112 11.72 16.97 11.38
N ARG A 113 12.00 15.76 10.90
CA ARG A 113 13.10 14.89 11.36
C ARG A 113 14.27 14.80 10.39
N GLY A 114 14.19 15.53 9.27
CA GLY A 114 15.24 15.66 8.27
C GLY A 114 16.59 16.05 8.89
N ASP A 115 17.61 15.20 8.76
CA ASP A 115 18.96 15.49 9.28
C ASP A 115 20.03 15.68 8.19
N GLY A 116 19.65 15.51 6.92
CA GLY A 116 20.53 15.66 5.75
C GLY A 116 21.55 14.54 5.56
N VAL A 117 21.44 13.43 6.31
CA VAL A 117 22.41 12.32 6.29
C VAL A 117 21.73 11.01 5.94
N MET A 118 22.12 10.37 4.82
CA MET A 118 21.65 9.02 4.48
C MET A 118 22.19 7.98 5.49
N ASN A 119 21.39 7.67 6.52
CA ASN A 119 21.77 6.82 7.65
C ASN A 119 20.78 5.65 7.91
N PRO A 120 20.37 4.90 6.86
CA PRO A 120 19.26 3.96 6.93
C PRO A 120 19.46 2.85 7.96
N ARG A 121 18.40 2.60 8.74
CA ARG A 121 18.35 1.55 9.75
C ARG A 121 17.63 0.31 9.21
N PRO A 122 17.98 -0.90 9.68
CA PRO A 122 17.19 -2.09 9.36
C PRO A 122 15.73 -1.85 9.74
N ILE A 123 14.81 -2.22 8.84
CA ILE A 123 13.38 -2.15 9.14
C ILE A 123 13.08 -3.16 10.25
N PRO A 124 12.46 -2.73 11.37
CA PRO A 124 12.15 -3.65 12.46
C PRO A 124 10.95 -4.54 12.11
N ASP A 125 10.95 -5.76 12.66
CA ASP A 125 9.76 -6.61 12.64
C ASP A 125 8.71 -6.05 13.61
N LEU A 126 7.42 -6.04 13.26
CA LEU A 126 6.34 -5.60 14.15
C LEU A 126 5.67 -6.78 14.89
N ALA A 127 6.12 -8.01 14.68
CA ALA A 127 5.62 -9.17 15.41
C ALA A 127 5.75 -8.97 16.94
N GLY A 128 4.62 -9.10 17.65
CA GLY A 128 4.54 -8.86 19.09
C GLY A 128 4.80 -7.41 19.53
N VAL A 129 4.66 -6.42 18.63
CA VAL A 129 4.98 -5.01 18.96
C VAL A 129 4.18 -4.49 20.15
N GLY A 130 2.92 -4.90 20.30
CA GLY A 130 2.08 -4.51 21.44
C GLY A 130 2.56 -5.02 22.80
N LEU A 131 3.52 -5.95 22.86
CA LEU A 131 4.10 -6.49 24.08
C LEU A 131 5.48 -5.89 24.41
N ARG A 132 6.02 -5.02 23.54
CA ARG A 132 7.36 -4.45 23.72
C ARG A 132 7.32 -3.30 24.73
N PRO A 133 8.32 -3.18 25.62
CA PRO A 133 8.34 -2.12 26.62
C PRO A 133 8.72 -0.74 26.05
N THR A 134 9.40 -0.71 24.89
CA THR A 134 9.90 0.53 24.29
C THR A 134 9.94 0.44 22.76
N HIS A 135 9.86 1.59 22.08
CA HIS A 135 9.71 1.69 20.62
C HIS A 135 10.68 2.71 20.00
N GLY A 136 11.20 2.39 18.82
CA GLY A 136 12.09 3.26 18.07
C GLY A 136 13.46 3.51 18.73
N ARG A 137 14.23 4.44 18.14
CA ARG A 137 15.61 4.77 18.57
C ARG A 137 15.66 5.43 19.96
N LEU A 138 14.63 6.22 20.29
CA LEU A 138 14.56 6.97 21.55
C LEU A 138 13.90 6.17 22.69
N ALA A 139 13.63 4.88 22.45
CA ALA A 139 13.03 3.97 23.43
C ALA A 139 11.71 4.50 24.02
N ASP A 140 10.80 4.94 23.15
CA ASP A 140 9.50 5.50 23.53
C ASP A 140 8.67 4.46 24.31
N PRO A 141 8.21 4.77 25.54
CA PRO A 141 7.46 3.81 26.35
C PRO A 141 6.02 3.58 25.86
N SER A 142 5.48 4.41 24.95
CA SER A 142 4.12 4.28 24.42
C SER A 142 4.14 3.94 22.94
N LEU A 143 3.47 2.84 22.57
CA LEU A 143 3.30 2.47 21.18
C LEU A 143 2.44 3.52 20.44
N GLU A 144 1.41 4.04 21.10
CA GLU A 144 0.53 5.08 20.56
C GLU A 144 1.28 6.36 20.23
N HIS A 145 2.04 6.90 21.20
CA HIS A 145 2.83 8.10 20.99
C HIS A 145 3.85 7.89 19.87
N PHE A 146 4.51 6.72 19.85
CA PHE A 146 5.44 6.38 18.78
C PHE A 146 4.77 6.33 17.40
N VAL A 147 3.63 5.65 17.27
CA VAL A 147 2.92 5.50 15.97
C VAL A 147 2.37 6.85 15.47
N HIS A 148 1.89 7.72 16.36
CA HIS A 148 1.55 9.11 16.00
C HIS A 148 2.78 9.83 15.41
N GLY A 149 3.93 9.75 16.08
CA GLY A 149 5.17 10.35 15.58
C GLY A 149 5.63 9.78 14.23
N VAL A 150 5.45 8.49 13.98
CA VAL A 150 5.72 7.89 12.66
C VAL A 150 4.80 8.49 11.60
N ILE A 151 3.49 8.51 11.85
CA ILE A 151 2.50 9.00 10.88
C ILE A 151 2.74 10.47 10.57
N GLU A 152 2.75 11.32 11.60
CA GLU A 152 2.69 12.77 11.45
C GLU A 152 4.08 13.38 11.18
N GLU A 153 5.11 12.90 11.87
CA GLU A 153 6.44 13.51 11.79
C GLU A 153 7.34 12.80 10.79
N GLU A 154 7.44 11.47 10.81
CA GLU A 154 8.32 10.74 9.87
C GLU A 154 7.80 10.76 8.44
N PHE A 155 6.47 10.68 8.26
CA PHE A 155 5.85 10.55 6.94
C PHE A 155 4.88 11.66 6.58
N GLN A 156 4.78 12.72 7.38
CA GLN A 156 3.98 13.92 7.09
C GLN A 156 2.48 13.64 6.87
N GLY A 157 1.97 12.56 7.45
CA GLY A 157 0.56 12.20 7.48
C GLY A 157 -0.25 13.22 8.28
N GLN A 158 -1.57 13.21 8.07
CA GLN A 158 -2.48 13.92 8.98
C GLN A 158 -2.76 13.02 10.19
N PRO A 159 -3.03 13.59 11.38
CA PRO A 159 -3.51 12.82 12.52
C PRO A 159 -4.75 11.99 12.10
N PRO A 160 -4.77 10.67 12.34
CA PRO A 160 -5.96 9.88 12.10
C PRO A 160 -7.12 10.31 13.01
N SER A 161 -8.35 9.96 12.65
CA SER A 161 -9.49 10.07 13.57
C SER A 161 -9.24 9.23 14.83
N PRO A 162 -9.85 9.58 15.98
CA PRO A 162 -9.69 8.79 17.21
C PRO A 162 -10.02 7.31 17.01
N GLU A 163 -11.16 6.99 16.39
CA GLU A 163 -11.54 5.61 16.09
C GLU A 163 -10.56 4.94 15.11
N GLY A 164 -10.18 5.62 14.02
CA GLY A 164 -9.24 5.07 13.05
C GLY A 164 -7.84 4.80 13.64
N PHE A 165 -7.42 5.59 14.62
CA PHE A 165 -6.18 5.35 15.35
C PHE A 165 -6.32 4.16 16.32
N ASP A 166 -7.41 4.09 17.07
CA ASP A 166 -7.71 2.95 17.96
C ASP A 166 -7.78 1.63 17.17
N ASP A 167 -8.40 1.64 16.00
CA ASP A 167 -8.47 0.53 15.06
C ASP A 167 -7.08 0.10 14.59
N LEU A 168 -6.24 1.06 14.14
CA LEU A 168 -4.85 0.79 13.76
C LEU A 168 -4.07 0.14 14.91
N MET A 169 -4.23 0.65 16.13
CA MET A 169 -3.60 0.10 17.32
C MET A 169 -4.12 -1.29 17.67
N ALA A 170 -5.41 -1.57 17.45
CA ALA A 170 -5.98 -2.91 17.62
C ALA A 170 -5.32 -3.92 16.66
N TYR A 171 -5.07 -3.54 15.41
CA TYR A 171 -4.33 -4.39 14.46
C TYR A 171 -2.88 -4.62 14.89
N LEU A 172 -2.14 -3.58 15.26
CA LEU A 172 -0.73 -3.71 15.66
C LEU A 172 -0.57 -4.61 16.89
N ARG A 173 -1.51 -4.56 17.83
CA ARG A 173 -1.53 -5.45 19.00
C ARG A 173 -1.92 -6.89 18.68
N ALA A 174 -2.62 -7.12 17.58
CA ALA A 174 -3.00 -8.46 17.14
C ALA A 174 -1.85 -9.21 16.43
N LEU A 175 -0.76 -8.53 16.07
CA LEU A 175 0.40 -9.15 15.42
C LEU A 175 1.16 -10.06 16.39
N ASP A 176 1.09 -11.36 16.14
CA ASP A 176 1.75 -12.39 16.95
C ASP A 176 3.24 -12.51 16.61
N ALA A 177 4.07 -12.69 17.66
CA ALA A 177 5.49 -13.00 17.55
C ALA A 177 5.76 -14.40 16.96
N ASN A 178 4.81 -15.32 17.09
CA ASN A 178 5.00 -16.75 16.86
C ASN A 178 4.45 -17.23 15.52
N CYS A 179 4.98 -16.74 14.41
CA CYS A 179 4.83 -17.48 13.15
C CYS A 179 5.92 -17.12 12.15
N ALA A 180 6.25 -18.06 11.27
CA ALA A 180 7.29 -17.93 10.26
C ALA A 180 6.79 -18.47 8.92
N GLY A 181 7.51 -18.12 7.87
CA GLY A 181 7.23 -18.56 6.52
C GLY A 181 6.62 -17.46 5.66
N GLU A 182 6.36 -17.86 4.44
CA GLU A 182 5.96 -16.99 3.35
C GLU A 182 4.67 -17.53 2.74
N VAL A 183 3.90 -16.62 2.16
CA VAL A 183 2.67 -16.94 1.42
C VAL A 183 2.70 -16.24 0.08
N SER A 184 2.15 -16.90 -0.94
CA SER A 184 1.87 -16.26 -2.23
C SER A 184 0.75 -15.25 -2.07
N ILE A 185 0.91 -14.08 -2.68
CA ILE A 185 -0.15 -13.09 -2.82
C ILE A 185 -1.09 -13.58 -3.93
N GLY A 186 -2.31 -13.96 -3.57
CA GLY A 186 -3.34 -14.43 -4.52
C GLY A 186 -4.44 -13.40 -4.78
N LEU A 187 -5.18 -13.61 -5.87
CA LEU A 187 -6.35 -12.82 -6.25
C LEU A 187 -7.44 -12.88 -5.17
N THR A 188 -7.70 -14.06 -4.61
CA THR A 188 -8.75 -14.24 -3.60
C THR A 188 -8.42 -13.43 -2.34
N ASP A 189 -7.21 -13.56 -1.81
CA ASP A 189 -6.79 -12.84 -0.60
C ASP A 189 -6.80 -11.32 -0.82
N ALA A 190 -6.35 -10.86 -2.00
CA ALA A 190 -6.37 -9.46 -2.36
C ALA A 190 -7.80 -8.92 -2.56
N ALA A 191 -8.73 -9.73 -3.06
CA ALA A 191 -10.14 -9.37 -3.16
C ALA A 191 -10.81 -9.35 -1.77
N ASP A 192 -10.44 -10.27 -0.88
CA ASP A 192 -10.95 -10.27 0.50
C ASP A 192 -10.49 -9.03 1.29
N ASP A 193 -9.29 -8.51 1.04
CA ASP A 193 -8.85 -7.24 1.60
C ASP A 193 -9.79 -6.07 1.24
N VAL A 194 -10.28 -6.04 0.00
CA VAL A 194 -11.27 -5.04 -0.44
C VAL A 194 -12.59 -5.23 0.30
N ARG A 195 -13.09 -6.48 0.37
CA ARG A 195 -14.35 -6.80 1.07
C ARG A 195 -14.29 -6.44 2.55
N ARG A 196 -13.19 -6.77 3.23
CA ARG A 196 -13.00 -6.47 4.65
C ARG A 196 -12.91 -4.97 4.92
N ALA A 197 -12.18 -4.22 4.08
CA ALA A 197 -12.11 -2.76 4.20
C ALA A 197 -13.50 -2.10 4.06
N ILE A 198 -14.31 -2.54 3.10
CA ILE A 198 -15.68 -2.04 2.91
C ILE A 198 -16.57 -2.43 4.10
N ALA A 199 -16.51 -3.68 4.54
CA ALA A 199 -17.29 -4.16 5.69
C ALA A 199 -16.94 -3.44 7.00
N ALA A 200 -15.67 -3.03 7.16
CA ALA A 200 -15.22 -2.17 8.25
C ALA A 200 -15.79 -0.75 8.10
N ALA A 201 -15.74 -0.18 6.89
CA ALA A 201 -16.25 1.18 6.62
C ALA A 201 -17.74 1.34 6.97
N GLN A 202 -18.56 0.30 6.78
CA GLN A 202 -19.99 0.32 7.12
C GLN A 202 -20.29 0.49 8.63
N ARG A 203 -19.30 0.26 9.49
CA ARG A 203 -19.49 0.24 10.96
C ARG A 203 -18.73 1.33 11.70
N ALA A 204 -17.75 1.92 11.03
CA ALA A 204 -16.93 3.00 11.54
C ALA A 204 -17.68 4.35 11.57
N ASP A 205 -17.20 5.30 12.35
CA ASP A 205 -17.59 6.71 12.27
C ASP A 205 -17.29 7.31 10.89
N ALA A 206 -17.86 8.49 10.59
CA ALA A 206 -17.78 9.06 9.24
C ALA A 206 -16.32 9.35 8.79
N PRO A 207 -15.44 9.93 9.62
CA PRO A 207 -14.03 10.11 9.28
C PRO A 207 -13.31 8.79 8.97
N THR A 208 -13.49 7.77 9.82
CA THR A 208 -12.81 6.48 9.70
C THR A 208 -13.38 5.68 8.52
N ALA A 209 -14.69 5.71 8.31
CA ALA A 209 -15.35 5.14 7.13
C ALA A 209 -14.81 5.76 5.83
N SER A 210 -14.61 7.08 5.80
CA SER A 210 -14.00 7.76 4.65
C SER A 210 -12.57 7.27 4.36
N ALA A 211 -11.74 7.12 5.40
CA ALA A 211 -10.39 6.58 5.28
C ALA A 211 -10.36 5.11 4.82
N LEU A 212 -11.27 4.28 5.33
CA LEU A 212 -11.42 2.88 4.94
C LEU A 212 -11.92 2.75 3.48
N MET A 213 -12.78 3.65 3.02
CA MET A 213 -13.19 3.69 1.61
C MET A 213 -12.05 4.08 0.68
N LEU A 214 -11.15 4.97 1.12
CA LEU A 214 -9.92 5.27 0.39
C LEU A 214 -9.00 4.03 0.37
N ALA A 215 -8.89 3.30 1.48
CA ALA A 215 -8.12 2.05 1.55
C ALA A 215 -8.67 0.97 0.60
N ALA A 216 -10.00 0.81 0.55
CA ALA A 216 -10.67 -0.10 -0.38
C ALA A 216 -10.46 0.31 -1.84
N GLN A 217 -10.56 1.61 -2.14
CA GLN A 217 -10.29 2.15 -3.47
C GLN A 217 -8.85 1.86 -3.92
N ASP A 218 -7.87 2.07 -3.04
CA ASP A 218 -6.47 1.75 -3.32
C ASP A 218 -6.27 0.24 -3.54
N ALA A 219 -6.89 -0.60 -2.71
CA ALA A 219 -6.83 -2.05 -2.84
C ALA A 219 -7.39 -2.54 -4.19
N VAL A 220 -8.49 -1.95 -4.69
CA VAL A 220 -8.99 -2.22 -6.05
C VAL A 220 -7.98 -1.77 -7.11
N GLY A 221 -7.33 -0.62 -6.93
CA GLY A 221 -6.25 -0.17 -7.82
C GLY A 221 -5.10 -1.18 -7.92
N ARG A 222 -4.70 -1.79 -6.79
CA ARG A 222 -3.68 -2.84 -6.76
C ARG A 222 -4.15 -4.13 -7.46
N LEU A 223 -5.44 -4.47 -7.40
CA LEU A 223 -6.00 -5.57 -8.21
C LEU A 223 -5.87 -5.26 -9.70
N VAL A 224 -6.25 -4.04 -10.12
CA VAL A 224 -6.16 -3.60 -11.52
C VAL A 224 -4.74 -3.72 -12.04
N GLU A 225 -3.74 -3.23 -11.31
CA GLU A 225 -2.31 -3.32 -11.70
C GLU A 225 -1.87 -4.74 -12.01
N ARG A 226 -2.43 -5.73 -11.31
CA ARG A 226 -2.07 -7.14 -11.48
C ARG A 226 -2.73 -7.80 -12.69
N LEU A 227 -3.56 -7.10 -13.45
CA LEU A 227 -4.21 -7.62 -14.65
C LEU A 227 -3.48 -7.12 -15.91
N PRO A 228 -2.91 -8.01 -16.74
CA PRO A 228 -2.34 -7.61 -18.02
C PRO A 228 -3.40 -7.04 -18.98
N GLU A 229 -3.20 -5.81 -19.47
CA GLU A 229 -4.14 -5.09 -20.35
C GLU A 229 -4.59 -5.92 -21.55
N THR A 230 -3.64 -6.56 -22.24
CA THR A 230 -3.91 -7.33 -23.47
C THR A 230 -4.87 -8.51 -23.29
N ARG A 231 -5.00 -9.04 -22.06
CA ARG A 231 -5.85 -10.21 -21.75
C ARG A 231 -7.07 -9.86 -20.91
N PHE A 232 -6.98 -8.80 -20.10
CA PHE A 232 -7.95 -8.46 -19.08
C PHE A 232 -8.46 -7.01 -19.15
N GLY A 233 -8.25 -6.30 -20.26
CA GLY A 233 -8.68 -4.90 -20.43
C GLY A 233 -10.12 -4.62 -20.01
N GLY A 234 -11.08 -5.49 -20.39
CA GLY A 234 -12.47 -5.35 -19.95
C GLY A 234 -12.66 -5.46 -18.42
N ALA A 235 -11.96 -6.41 -17.77
CA ALA A 235 -12.00 -6.55 -16.32
C ALA A 235 -11.31 -5.39 -15.60
N ARG A 236 -10.21 -4.86 -16.16
CA ARG A 236 -9.52 -3.67 -15.65
C ARG A 236 -10.45 -2.46 -15.68
N MET A 237 -11.05 -2.16 -16.83
CA MET A 237 -12.00 -1.05 -16.97
C MET A 237 -13.17 -1.16 -15.98
N ALA A 238 -13.69 -2.37 -15.76
CA ALA A 238 -14.77 -2.63 -14.82
C ALA A 238 -14.33 -2.36 -13.37
N LEU A 239 -13.17 -2.88 -12.95
CA LEU A 239 -12.62 -2.62 -11.61
C LEU A 239 -12.25 -1.14 -11.40
N GLU A 240 -11.69 -0.47 -12.40
CA GLU A 240 -11.41 0.97 -12.34
C GLU A 240 -12.70 1.79 -12.19
N THR A 241 -13.79 1.35 -12.82
CA THR A 241 -15.12 1.95 -12.65
C THR A 241 -15.60 1.77 -11.21
N LEU A 242 -15.51 0.56 -10.67
CA LEU A 242 -15.85 0.28 -9.27
C LEU A 242 -14.98 1.09 -8.30
N ALA A 243 -13.70 1.28 -8.58
CA ALA A 243 -12.81 2.13 -7.76
C ALA A 243 -13.27 3.60 -7.76
N ARG A 244 -13.70 4.14 -8.91
CA ARG A 244 -14.25 5.50 -9.00
C ARG A 244 -15.57 5.63 -8.23
N GLU A 245 -16.41 4.60 -8.24
CA GLU A 245 -17.64 4.58 -7.45
C GLU A 245 -17.37 4.58 -5.94
N LEU A 246 -16.35 3.86 -5.45
CA LEU A 246 -15.91 3.96 -4.04
C LEU A 246 -15.49 5.39 -3.70
N GLY A 247 -14.75 6.04 -4.60
CA GLY A 247 -14.39 7.46 -4.46
C GLY A 247 -15.61 8.37 -4.39
N ALA A 248 -16.63 8.14 -5.24
CA ALA A 248 -17.87 8.92 -5.24
C ALA A 248 -18.67 8.73 -3.93
N MET A 249 -18.75 7.50 -3.41
CA MET A 249 -19.36 7.22 -2.10
C MET A 249 -18.60 7.89 -0.96
N ARG A 250 -17.27 7.92 -1.02
CA ARG A 250 -16.43 8.58 0.00
C ARG A 250 -16.63 10.10 0.05
N TYR A 251 -16.88 10.73 -1.10
CA TYR A 251 -17.09 12.17 -1.21
C TYR A 251 -18.56 12.60 -1.13
N SER A 252 -19.49 11.68 -0.81
CA SER A 252 -20.87 12.06 -0.55
C SER A 252 -20.98 12.96 0.69
N ALA A 253 -22.05 13.74 0.78
CA ALA A 253 -22.32 14.54 1.97
C ALA A 253 -22.55 13.67 3.23
N ASP A 254 -23.00 12.43 3.02
CA ASP A 254 -23.23 11.42 4.04
C ASP A 254 -22.68 10.07 3.52
N VAL A 255 -21.53 9.67 4.05
CA VAL A 255 -20.83 8.44 3.65
C VAL A 255 -21.61 7.19 4.05
N HIS A 256 -22.33 7.22 5.18
CA HIS A 256 -23.10 6.08 5.67
C HIS A 256 -24.33 5.85 4.79
N ALA A 257 -25.07 6.91 4.46
CA ALA A 257 -26.20 6.81 3.53
C ALA A 257 -25.76 6.29 2.14
N ALA A 258 -24.58 6.72 1.66
CA ALA A 258 -24.01 6.22 0.42
C ALA A 258 -23.62 4.74 0.50
N LEU A 259 -23.03 4.30 1.62
CA LEU A 259 -22.69 2.89 1.85
C LEU A 259 -23.94 2.02 1.93
N ASP A 260 -24.94 2.42 2.71
CA ASP A 260 -26.18 1.66 2.91
C ASP A 260 -26.93 1.41 1.60
N THR A 261 -26.88 2.38 0.68
CA THR A 261 -27.61 2.30 -0.60
C THR A 261 -26.78 1.65 -1.71
N GLY A 262 -25.48 1.93 -1.77
CA GLY A 262 -24.64 1.57 -2.92
C GLY A 262 -23.87 0.26 -2.78
N VAL A 263 -23.52 -0.13 -1.55
CA VAL A 263 -22.49 -1.15 -1.33
C VAL A 263 -22.91 -2.55 -1.74
N ALA A 264 -24.19 -2.92 -1.57
CA ALA A 264 -24.66 -4.26 -1.94
C ALA A 264 -24.54 -4.51 -3.45
N GLY A 265 -24.99 -3.54 -4.26
CA GLY A 265 -24.88 -3.61 -5.71
C GLY A 265 -23.44 -3.45 -6.21
N TRP A 266 -22.61 -2.69 -5.49
CA TRP A 266 -21.18 -2.61 -5.74
C TRP A 266 -20.50 -3.96 -5.50
N SER A 267 -20.71 -4.59 -4.35
CA SER A 267 -20.09 -5.86 -3.95
C SER A 267 -20.47 -7.00 -4.88
N ALA A 268 -21.73 -7.10 -5.29
CA ALA A 268 -22.17 -8.13 -6.24
C ALA A 268 -21.44 -8.01 -7.60
N ARG A 269 -21.24 -6.79 -8.10
CA ARG A 269 -20.49 -6.56 -9.35
C ARG A 269 -19.01 -6.86 -9.17
N PHE A 270 -18.42 -6.43 -8.06
CA PHE A 270 -17.03 -6.73 -7.72
C PHE A 270 -16.78 -8.24 -7.68
N ASP A 271 -17.62 -8.98 -6.96
CA ASP A 271 -17.53 -10.43 -6.83
C ASP A 271 -17.69 -11.15 -8.17
N ALA A 272 -18.63 -10.70 -9.02
CA ALA A 272 -18.78 -11.25 -10.36
C ALA A 272 -17.53 -11.07 -11.22
N ILE A 273 -16.86 -9.91 -11.13
CA ILE A 273 -15.61 -9.66 -11.85
C ILE A 273 -14.49 -10.53 -11.32
N VAL A 274 -14.30 -10.60 -10.00
CA VAL A 274 -13.28 -11.45 -9.36
C VAL A 274 -13.48 -12.92 -9.73
N ALA A 275 -14.71 -13.42 -9.66
CA ALA A 275 -15.06 -14.78 -10.05
C ALA A 275 -14.77 -15.06 -11.54
N ALA A 276 -14.95 -14.08 -12.42
CA ALA A 276 -14.61 -14.21 -13.84
C ALA A 276 -13.10 -14.24 -14.12
N ILE A 277 -12.28 -13.65 -13.23
CA ILE A 277 -10.81 -13.65 -13.35
C ILE A 277 -10.22 -14.93 -12.76
N ALA A 278 -10.74 -15.43 -11.64
CA ALA A 278 -10.14 -16.50 -10.83
C ALA A 278 -9.72 -17.76 -11.61
N PRO A 279 -10.51 -18.33 -12.54
CA PRO A 279 -10.09 -19.50 -13.32
C PRO A 279 -8.84 -19.27 -14.19
N ARG A 280 -8.49 -18.00 -14.42
CA ARG A 280 -7.37 -17.55 -15.27
C ARG A 280 -6.30 -16.82 -14.46
N GLU A 281 -6.28 -16.96 -13.13
CA GLU A 281 -5.32 -16.27 -12.26
C GLU A 281 -3.86 -16.50 -12.69
N ARG A 282 -3.51 -17.72 -13.15
CA ARG A 282 -2.19 -18.04 -13.72
C ARG A 282 -1.76 -17.20 -14.93
N GLN A 283 -2.67 -16.42 -15.51
CA GLN A 283 -2.39 -15.51 -16.62
C GLN A 283 -2.27 -14.05 -16.19
N THR A 284 -2.40 -13.77 -14.89
CA THR A 284 -2.29 -12.44 -14.26
C THR A 284 -0.92 -12.26 -13.61
N TYR A 285 -0.62 -11.08 -13.06
CA TYR A 285 0.60 -10.81 -12.30
C TYR A 285 0.50 -11.22 -10.82
N PHE A 286 -0.52 -12.00 -10.43
CA PHE A 286 -0.46 -12.81 -9.20
C PHE A 286 0.45 -14.03 -9.39
N ASP A 287 0.55 -14.54 -10.62
CA ASP A 287 1.46 -15.62 -10.99
C ASP A 287 2.88 -15.10 -11.22
N GLU A 288 3.85 -15.68 -10.50
CA GLU A 288 5.24 -15.22 -10.53
C GLU A 288 5.87 -15.37 -11.92
N ALA A 289 5.61 -16.48 -12.62
CA ALA A 289 6.17 -16.72 -13.95
C ALA A 289 5.65 -15.69 -14.97
N THR A 290 4.36 -15.37 -14.89
CA THR A 290 3.72 -14.35 -15.73
C THR A 290 4.27 -12.95 -15.42
N LEU A 291 4.42 -12.59 -14.14
CA LEU A 291 5.02 -11.30 -13.76
C LEU A 291 6.49 -11.21 -14.21
N ARG A 292 7.28 -12.27 -13.98
CA ARG A 292 8.69 -12.35 -14.39
C ARG A 292 8.85 -12.15 -15.90
N ALA A 293 8.00 -12.80 -16.70
CA ALA A 293 8.00 -12.62 -18.15
C ALA A 293 7.66 -11.17 -18.57
N ALA A 294 6.77 -10.49 -17.83
CA ALA A 294 6.43 -9.10 -18.11
C ALA A 294 7.55 -8.12 -17.70
N LEU A 295 8.25 -8.38 -16.60
CA LEU A 295 9.41 -7.60 -16.15
C LEU A 295 10.56 -7.70 -17.15
N ASN A 296 10.90 -8.91 -17.61
CA ASN A 296 12.01 -9.15 -18.54
C ASN A 296 11.80 -8.56 -19.94
N ARG A 297 10.56 -8.30 -20.35
CA ARG A 297 10.28 -7.64 -21.65
C ARG A 297 10.54 -6.14 -21.62
N ARG A 298 10.76 -5.56 -20.43
CA ARG A 298 10.93 -4.11 -20.22
C ARG A 298 12.36 -3.72 -19.85
N SER A 299 13.19 -4.69 -19.46
CA SER A 299 14.62 -4.54 -19.16
C SER A 299 15.47 -4.49 -20.42
#